data_AF-A0A4Y8JRE9-F1
#
_entry.id   AF-A0A4Y8JRE9-F1
#
_cell.length_a   1.000
_cell.length_b   1.000
_cell.length_c   1.000
_cell.angle_alpha   90.00
_cell.angle_beta   90.00
_cell.angle_gamma   90.00
#
_symmetry.space_group_name_H-M   'P 1'
#
loop_
_entity.id
_entity.type
_entity.pdbx_description
1 polymer ?
#
loop_
_entity_poly.entity_id
_entity_poly.type
_entity_poly.pdbx_seq_one_letter_code
_entity_poly.pdbx_strand_id
1 'polypeptide(L)'
;MSTLDLYSDDFPHGTPDGFEQGCRGSACPNQTTDAMTCRKAHMRYQGDYQYRKAIDAGQVWVEPAPEKKVKDRRTDADAAHTALRAAREVAQVDVVPVAPKPAPPAGPATDWATLPKKRKNAALTVNDPMFPHGTSAGAKACTDEAKCPGTPTCQEARRQYQRDYRAAAKADATAATASAAVAFIKDEPVLTVPEPMPVALSAAIPVSPAAPAEDWEALAGKLLRLVDELTDSSTGSAESLRVAEAAKSSLIAENQRLQDELAQAFMTRDVLEARQPLRTVLANQNVTVNPSGAGGVAISVAEGSPPMFIDVQVDSSGLTDVRVTTGIMPGLGVAA
;
A
#
# COMPACT_ATOMS: atom_id res chain seq x y z
N MET A 1 25.17 -37.22 -14.75
CA MET A 1 26.11 -36.10 -14.56
C MET A 1 27.20 -36.57 -13.65
N SER A 2 28.43 -36.61 -14.18
CA SER A 2 29.60 -37.15 -13.52
C SER A 2 29.98 -36.25 -12.35
N THR A 3 30.43 -36.79 -11.23
CA THR A 3 30.90 -36.01 -10.06
C THR A 3 32.07 -35.05 -10.38
N LEU A 4 32.68 -35.16 -11.56
CA LEU A 4 33.72 -34.25 -12.04
C LEU A 4 33.19 -32.93 -12.62
N ASP A 5 31.95 -32.89 -13.17
CA ASP A 5 31.33 -31.64 -13.65
C ASP A 5 30.90 -30.73 -12.48
N LEU A 6 31.04 -31.20 -11.23
CA LEU A 6 30.78 -30.41 -10.03
C LEU A 6 31.88 -29.37 -9.74
N TYR A 7 33.04 -29.46 -10.40
CA TYR A 7 34.21 -28.62 -10.12
C TYR A 7 34.45 -27.50 -11.14
N SER A 8 33.67 -27.44 -12.24
CA SER A 8 33.60 -26.23 -13.06
C SER A 8 32.79 -25.18 -12.31
N ASP A 9 33.46 -24.52 -11.37
CA ASP A 9 32.94 -23.56 -10.39
C ASP A 9 32.66 -22.17 -11.01
N ASP A 10 32.30 -22.14 -12.29
CA ASP A 10 32.12 -20.90 -13.07
C ASP A 10 30.80 -20.18 -12.78
N PHE A 11 29.97 -20.73 -11.88
CA PHE A 11 28.68 -20.14 -11.53
C PHE A 11 28.73 -19.41 -10.17
N PRO A 12 27.91 -18.36 -9.98
CA PRO A 12 27.96 -17.57 -8.75
C PRO A 12 27.50 -18.38 -7.53
N HIS A 13 28.37 -18.50 -6.53
CA HIS A 13 28.02 -19.11 -5.24
C HIS A 13 27.41 -18.11 -4.27
N GLY A 14 26.51 -18.61 -3.42
CA GLY A 14 25.79 -17.80 -2.45
C GLY A 14 24.58 -17.05 -3.01
N THR A 15 24.15 -17.41 -4.22
CA THR A 15 22.93 -16.89 -4.86
C THR A 15 21.90 -18.00 -5.05
N PRO A 16 20.61 -17.65 -5.29
CA PRO A 16 19.59 -18.60 -5.71
C PRO A 16 19.95 -19.31 -7.03
N ASP A 17 20.49 -18.59 -8.01
CA ASP A 17 20.87 -19.13 -9.31
C ASP A 17 21.93 -20.23 -9.20
N GLY A 18 22.94 -20.06 -8.34
CA GLY A 18 23.94 -21.09 -8.09
C GLY A 18 23.35 -22.37 -7.50
N PHE A 19 22.24 -22.28 -6.75
CA PHE A 19 21.53 -23.45 -6.26
C PHE A 19 20.79 -24.18 -7.39
N GLU A 20 20.15 -23.43 -8.29
CA GLU A 20 19.44 -23.98 -9.45
C GLU A 20 20.40 -24.64 -10.45
N GLN A 21 21.61 -24.10 -10.59
CA GLN A 21 22.68 -24.65 -11.41
C GLN A 21 23.35 -25.89 -10.80
N GLY A 22 22.98 -26.28 -9.57
CA GLY A 22 23.34 -27.59 -8.99
C GLY A 22 24.11 -27.53 -7.67
N CYS A 23 24.49 -26.35 -7.17
CA CYS A 23 25.16 -26.25 -5.87
C CYS A 23 24.16 -26.42 -4.71
N ARG A 24 23.99 -27.67 -4.29
CA ARG A 24 23.06 -28.07 -3.20
C ARG A 24 23.62 -27.87 -1.79
N GLY A 25 24.81 -27.28 -1.65
CA GLY A 25 25.40 -26.85 -0.37
C GLY A 25 26.33 -27.83 0.34
N SER A 26 26.48 -29.08 -0.11
CA SER A 26 27.38 -30.07 0.52
C SER A 26 28.86 -29.92 0.13
N ALA A 27 29.12 -29.27 -0.99
CA ALA A 27 30.46 -28.96 -1.51
C ALA A 27 30.53 -27.50 -1.98
N CYS A 28 29.72 -26.63 -1.38
CA CYS A 28 29.71 -25.21 -1.73
C CYS A 28 31.00 -24.56 -1.19
N PRO A 29 31.77 -23.81 -2.00
CA PRO A 29 32.95 -23.07 -1.52
C PRO A 29 32.66 -22.18 -0.31
N ASN A 30 31.43 -21.63 -0.24
CA ASN A 30 31.03 -20.77 0.87
C ASN A 30 30.71 -21.55 2.17
N GLN A 31 30.79 -22.88 2.18
CA GLN A 31 30.43 -23.69 3.36
C GLN A 31 31.41 -23.49 4.53
N THR A 32 32.65 -23.10 4.25
CA THR A 32 33.70 -22.80 5.25
C THR A 32 33.95 -21.31 5.44
N THR A 33 33.14 -20.45 4.81
CA THR A 33 33.29 -18.99 4.88
C THR A 33 32.10 -18.38 5.62
N ASP A 34 32.21 -17.10 5.99
CA ASP A 34 31.07 -16.35 6.52
C ASP A 34 30.04 -15.95 5.43
N ALA A 35 30.38 -16.15 4.15
CA ALA A 35 29.45 -15.90 3.05
C ALA A 35 28.29 -16.92 3.03
N MET A 36 27.16 -16.50 2.44
CA MET A 36 25.99 -17.36 2.35
C MET A 36 26.25 -18.54 1.41
N THR A 37 25.90 -19.77 1.82
CA THR A 37 25.91 -20.94 0.93
C THR A 37 24.72 -20.89 -0.04
N CYS A 38 24.83 -21.46 -1.25
CA CYS A 38 23.73 -21.52 -2.22
C CYS A 38 22.44 -22.12 -1.64
N ARG A 39 22.56 -23.18 -0.81
CA ARG A 39 21.41 -23.79 -0.12
C ARG A 39 20.70 -22.80 0.81
N LYS A 40 21.46 -22.01 1.60
CA LYS A 40 20.89 -20.97 2.47
C LYS A 40 20.26 -19.85 1.65
N ALA A 41 20.90 -19.42 0.56
CA ALA A 41 20.37 -18.39 -0.34
C ALA A 41 19.03 -18.81 -0.94
N HIS A 42 18.92 -20.04 -1.46
CA HIS A 42 17.66 -20.56 -1.99
C HIS A 42 16.57 -20.70 -0.92
N MET A 43 16.90 -21.20 0.28
CA MET A 43 15.93 -21.27 1.38
C MET A 43 15.42 -19.88 1.79
N ARG A 44 16.30 -18.86 1.82
CA ARG A 44 15.88 -17.46 2.06
C ARG A 44 15.05 -16.92 0.92
N TYR A 45 15.42 -17.17 -0.33
CA TYR A 45 14.65 -16.75 -1.49
C TYR A 45 13.20 -17.29 -1.49
N GLN A 46 13.00 -18.53 -1.01
CA GLN A 46 11.66 -19.10 -0.88
C GLN A 46 10.89 -18.60 0.36
N GLY A 47 11.59 -18.24 1.44
CA GLY A 47 10.96 -17.90 2.73
C GLY A 47 10.85 -16.40 3.03
N ASP A 48 11.71 -15.57 2.45
CA ASP A 48 11.82 -14.14 2.74
C ASP A 48 11.54 -13.33 1.46
N TYR A 49 10.37 -12.67 1.46
CA TYR A 49 9.93 -11.85 0.35
C TYR A 49 10.83 -10.64 0.10
N GLN A 50 11.40 -10.03 1.14
CA GLN A 50 12.26 -8.86 1.00
C GLN A 50 13.59 -9.26 0.37
N TYR A 51 14.15 -10.40 0.80
CA TYR A 51 15.34 -10.98 0.18
C TYR A 51 15.10 -11.26 -1.30
N ARG A 52 13.99 -11.95 -1.64
CA ARG A 52 13.63 -12.22 -3.04
C ARG A 52 13.52 -10.94 -3.87
N LYS A 53 12.78 -9.95 -3.37
CA LYS A 53 12.59 -8.66 -4.05
C LYS A 53 13.92 -7.95 -4.31
N ALA A 54 14.86 -7.97 -3.36
CA ALA A 54 16.17 -7.35 -3.54
C ALA A 54 17.02 -8.06 -4.60
N ILE A 55 17.05 -9.41 -4.57
CA ILE A 55 17.77 -10.21 -5.56
C ILE A 55 17.20 -10.03 -6.96
N ASP A 56 15.87 -10.06 -7.10
CA ASP A 56 15.18 -9.86 -8.39
C ASP A 56 15.43 -8.45 -8.95
N ALA A 57 15.66 -7.46 -8.08
CA ALA A 57 16.05 -6.10 -8.44
C ALA A 57 17.55 -5.95 -8.76
N GLY A 58 18.34 -7.03 -8.73
CA GLY A 58 19.79 -7.02 -8.92
C GLY A 58 20.56 -6.32 -7.80
N GLN A 59 19.95 -6.16 -6.62
CA GLN A 59 20.59 -5.53 -5.46
C GLN A 59 21.33 -6.56 -4.61
N VAL A 60 22.50 -6.17 -4.11
CA VAL A 60 23.23 -6.98 -3.12
C VAL A 60 22.45 -6.98 -1.81
N TRP A 61 21.99 -8.14 -1.38
CA TRP A 61 21.31 -8.26 -0.10
C TRP A 61 22.29 -8.04 1.05
N VAL A 62 22.10 -6.93 1.77
CA VAL A 62 22.70 -6.70 3.08
C VAL A 62 21.69 -7.16 4.11
N GLU A 63 22.06 -8.14 4.93
CA GLU A 63 21.19 -8.58 6.02
C GLU A 63 20.89 -7.37 6.91
N PRO A 64 19.61 -6.96 7.02
CA PRO A 64 19.27 -5.83 7.86
C PRO A 64 19.75 -6.16 9.28
N ALA A 65 20.47 -5.22 9.90
CA ALA A 65 20.90 -5.37 11.27
C ALA A 65 19.68 -5.83 12.08
N PRO A 66 19.81 -6.93 12.86
CA PRO A 66 18.66 -7.52 13.52
C PRO A 66 17.95 -6.40 14.25
N GLU A 67 16.73 -6.06 13.79
CA GLU A 67 15.95 -5.02 14.43
C GLU A 67 15.93 -5.40 15.90
N LYS A 68 16.47 -4.52 16.76
CA LYS A 68 16.40 -4.73 18.20
C LYS A 68 14.93 -4.92 18.46
N LYS A 69 14.51 -6.17 18.69
CA LYS A 69 13.10 -6.52 18.91
C LYS A 69 12.67 -5.61 20.05
N VAL A 70 11.95 -4.54 19.70
CA VAL A 70 11.44 -3.60 20.67
C VAL A 70 10.50 -4.44 21.50
N LYS A 71 10.94 -4.80 22.71
CA LYS A 71 10.21 -5.71 23.60
C LYS A 71 8.84 -5.15 23.97
N ASP A 72 8.57 -3.90 23.62
CA ASP A 72 7.36 -3.17 24.00
C ASP A 72 6.14 -3.49 23.14
N ARG A 73 6.29 -4.06 21.94
CA ARG A 73 5.11 -4.34 21.10
C ARG A 73 4.17 -5.40 21.70
N ARG A 74 4.71 -6.26 22.57
CA ARG A 74 3.92 -7.26 23.29
C ARG A 74 3.17 -6.63 24.47
N THR A 75 3.81 -5.69 25.17
CA THR A 75 3.14 -4.93 26.24
C THR A 75 2.04 -4.03 25.69
N ASP A 76 2.21 -3.46 24.49
CA ASP A 76 1.18 -2.63 23.86
C ASP A 76 -0.03 -3.45 23.40
N ALA A 77 0.22 -4.64 22.81
CA ALA A 77 -0.85 -5.54 22.41
C ALA A 77 -1.61 -6.12 23.61
N ASP A 78 -0.91 -6.47 24.69
CA ASP A 78 -1.51 -6.97 25.92
C ASP A 78 -2.28 -5.84 26.65
N ALA A 79 -1.77 -4.61 26.64
CA ALA A 79 -2.47 -3.44 27.16
C ALA A 79 -3.74 -3.12 26.37
N ALA A 80 -3.69 -3.18 25.04
CA ALA A 80 -4.86 -2.98 24.18
C ALA A 80 -5.94 -4.06 24.41
N HIS A 81 -5.53 -5.33 24.55
CA HIS A 81 -6.45 -6.41 24.87
C HIS A 81 -7.09 -6.25 26.26
N THR A 82 -6.32 -5.77 27.23
CA THR A 82 -6.80 -5.50 28.59
C THR A 82 -7.80 -4.33 28.59
N ALA A 83 -7.50 -3.25 27.86
CA ALA A 83 -8.39 -2.11 27.71
C ALA A 83 -9.71 -2.48 27.02
N LEU A 84 -9.66 -3.30 25.97
CA LEU A 84 -10.86 -3.83 25.30
C LEU A 84 -11.72 -4.69 26.23
N ARG A 85 -11.09 -5.50 27.09
CA ARG A 85 -11.82 -6.32 28.07
C ARG A 85 -12.49 -5.43 29.12
N ALA A 86 -11.79 -4.44 29.65
CA ALA A 86 -12.33 -3.49 30.61
C ALA A 86 -13.51 -2.68 30.02
N ALA A 87 -13.37 -2.20 28.77
CA ALA A 87 -14.44 -1.49 28.08
C ALA A 87 -15.69 -2.36 27.87
N ARG A 88 -15.50 -3.64 27.53
CA ARG A 88 -16.61 -4.59 27.36
C ARG A 88 -17.31 -4.91 28.68
N GLU A 89 -16.57 -4.98 29.77
CA GLU A 89 -17.12 -5.22 31.11
C GLU A 89 -17.98 -4.04 31.58
N VAL A 90 -17.52 -2.80 31.33
CA VAL A 90 -18.32 -1.58 31.60
C VAL A 90 -19.58 -1.55 30.74
N ALA A 91 -19.48 -1.88 29.45
CA ALA A 91 -20.63 -1.89 28.54
C ALA A 91 -21.66 -3.00 28.87
N GLN A 92 -21.31 -4.02 29.64
CA GLN A 92 -22.20 -5.12 30.00
C GLN A 92 -23.14 -4.81 31.18
N VAL A 93 -22.89 -3.73 31.94
CA VAL A 93 -23.65 -3.42 33.16
C VAL A 93 -25.04 -2.83 32.85
N ASP A 94 -25.24 -2.22 31.68
CA ASP A 94 -26.51 -1.55 31.32
C ASP A 94 -27.38 -2.32 30.30
N VAL A 95 -27.10 -3.61 30.07
CA VAL A 95 -27.95 -4.42 29.19
C VAL A 95 -29.27 -4.73 29.89
N VAL A 96 -30.29 -3.93 29.57
CA VAL A 96 -31.71 -4.22 29.83
C VAL A 96 -31.97 -5.69 29.49
N PRO A 97 -32.64 -6.47 30.36
CA PRO A 97 -32.90 -7.88 30.11
C PRO A 97 -33.66 -8.04 28.79
N VAL A 98 -32.93 -8.46 27.76
CA VAL A 98 -33.51 -8.83 26.47
C VAL A 98 -34.42 -10.02 26.74
N ALA A 99 -35.70 -9.88 26.38
CA ALA A 99 -36.68 -10.94 26.51
C ALA A 99 -36.09 -12.25 25.96
N PRO A 100 -36.25 -13.38 26.67
CA PRO A 100 -35.64 -14.64 26.29
C PRO A 100 -36.02 -14.95 24.85
N LYS A 101 -34.99 -15.12 24.00
CA LYS A 101 -35.15 -15.55 22.61
C LYS A 101 -36.06 -16.79 22.62
N PRO A 102 -37.15 -16.82 21.84
CA PRO A 102 -38.06 -17.96 21.82
C PRO A 102 -37.26 -19.22 21.55
N ALA A 103 -37.47 -20.24 22.40
CA ALA A 103 -36.77 -21.50 22.30
C ALA A 103 -36.93 -22.02 20.85
N PRO A 104 -35.84 -22.47 20.19
CA PRO A 104 -36.00 -23.14 18.91
C PRO A 104 -36.99 -24.29 19.08
N PRO A 105 -37.87 -24.54 18.09
CA PRO A 105 -38.82 -25.63 18.16
C PRO A 105 -38.05 -26.90 18.51
N ALA A 106 -38.53 -27.62 19.53
CA ALA A 106 -37.92 -28.86 19.99
C ALA A 106 -37.86 -29.81 18.80
N GLY A 107 -36.68 -29.91 18.19
CA GLY A 107 -36.37 -30.98 17.25
C GLY A 107 -36.56 -32.31 17.97
N PRO A 108 -36.89 -33.39 17.24
CA PRO A 108 -37.07 -34.70 17.85
C PRO A 108 -35.83 -35.02 18.69
N ALA A 109 -36.05 -35.29 19.98
CA ALA A 109 -34.99 -35.66 20.90
C ALA A 109 -34.31 -36.92 20.36
N THR A 110 -33.13 -36.76 19.77
CA THR A 110 -32.25 -37.89 19.49
C THR A 110 -31.94 -38.55 20.82
N ASP A 111 -32.38 -39.79 20.97
CA ASP A 111 -32.13 -40.61 22.15
C ASP A 111 -30.62 -40.93 22.23
N TRP A 112 -29.88 -40.09 22.96
CA TRP A 112 -28.45 -40.26 23.16
C TRP A 112 -28.11 -41.51 24.00
N ALA A 113 -29.10 -42.18 24.61
CA ALA A 113 -28.87 -43.36 25.45
C ALA A 113 -28.56 -44.64 24.64
N THR A 114 -28.86 -44.66 23.34
CA THR A 114 -28.56 -45.81 22.46
C THR A 114 -27.29 -45.65 21.64
N LEU A 115 -26.52 -44.56 21.81
CA LEU A 115 -25.25 -44.42 21.11
C LEU A 115 -24.20 -45.42 21.65
N PRO A 116 -23.63 -46.28 20.80
CA PRO A 116 -22.67 -47.28 21.23
C PRO A 116 -21.44 -46.60 21.85
N LYS A 117 -21.10 -47.01 23.08
CA LYS A 117 -19.94 -46.53 23.83
C LYS A 117 -18.68 -46.65 22.95
N LYS A 118 -18.13 -45.47 22.61
CA LYS A 118 -16.83 -45.17 22.00
C LYS A 118 -15.87 -46.38 21.91
N ARG A 119 -15.93 -47.14 20.82
CA ARG A 119 -14.86 -48.08 20.45
C ARG A 119 -13.64 -47.28 20.03
N LYS A 120 -12.69 -47.13 20.95
CA LYS A 120 -11.36 -46.58 20.62
C LYS A 120 -10.73 -47.55 19.60
N ASN A 121 -10.50 -47.08 18.38
CA ASN A 121 -9.65 -47.71 17.35
C ASN A 121 -10.27 -48.80 16.44
N ALA A 122 -11.59 -48.86 16.27
CA ALA A 122 -12.12 -49.56 15.09
C ALA A 122 -11.97 -48.61 13.89
N ALA A 123 -11.15 -48.99 12.90
CA ALA A 123 -11.07 -48.29 11.63
C ALA A 123 -12.48 -48.24 11.02
N LEU A 124 -13.13 -47.06 11.05
CA LEU A 124 -14.37 -46.85 10.32
C LEU A 124 -14.09 -47.17 8.85
N THR A 125 -14.62 -48.28 8.38
CA THR A 125 -14.59 -48.61 6.97
C THR A 125 -15.49 -47.62 6.24
N VAL A 126 -15.02 -47.11 5.10
CA VAL A 126 -15.61 -46.04 4.27
C VAL A 126 -17.08 -46.30 3.85
N ASN A 127 -17.62 -47.50 4.10
CA ASN A 127 -18.97 -47.90 3.74
C ASN A 127 -20.01 -47.80 4.87
N ASP A 128 -19.66 -47.27 6.06
CA ASP A 128 -20.67 -47.02 7.09
C ASP A 128 -21.58 -45.85 6.63
N PRO A 129 -22.91 -46.04 6.50
CA PRO A 129 -23.85 -45.06 5.94
C PRO A 129 -24.07 -43.81 6.80
N MET A 130 -23.23 -43.60 7.82
CA MET A 130 -23.46 -42.59 8.85
C MET A 130 -23.04 -41.18 8.44
N PHE A 131 -22.28 -41.02 7.36
CA PHE A 131 -21.88 -39.71 6.85
C PHE A 131 -22.36 -39.53 5.40
N PRO A 132 -23.33 -38.63 5.13
CA PRO A 132 -23.81 -38.40 3.78
C PRO A 132 -22.69 -37.82 2.93
N HIS A 133 -22.32 -38.54 1.86
CA HIS A 133 -21.39 -38.03 0.86
C HIS A 133 -21.99 -36.84 0.11
N GLY A 134 -21.13 -36.01 -0.49
CA GLY A 134 -21.56 -34.77 -1.16
C GLY A 134 -21.96 -33.63 -0.22
N THR A 135 -21.66 -33.75 1.08
CA THR A 135 -21.87 -32.69 2.06
C THR A 135 -20.55 -32.27 2.71
N SER A 136 -20.49 -31.04 3.24
CA SER A 136 -19.31 -30.56 4.00
C SER A 136 -19.03 -31.39 5.26
N ALA A 137 -20.06 -32.04 5.83
CA ALA A 137 -19.91 -32.97 6.95
C ALA A 137 -19.20 -34.27 6.52
N GLY A 138 -19.57 -34.82 5.36
CA GLY A 138 -18.93 -36.00 4.77
C GLY A 138 -17.43 -35.83 4.49
N ALA A 139 -16.98 -34.58 4.27
CA ALA A 139 -15.56 -34.26 4.02
C ALA A 139 -14.63 -34.49 5.23
N LYS A 140 -15.17 -34.66 6.44
CA LYS A 140 -14.38 -35.02 7.62
C LYS A 140 -14.01 -36.50 7.64
N ALA A 141 -14.83 -37.35 7.02
CA ALA A 141 -14.64 -38.80 6.99
C ALA A 141 -14.09 -39.30 5.64
N CYS A 142 -14.47 -38.66 4.54
CA CYS A 142 -14.03 -39.02 3.20
C CYS A 142 -12.86 -38.12 2.76
N THR A 143 -11.63 -38.59 2.95
CA THR A 143 -10.41 -37.85 2.58
C THR A 143 -9.91 -38.16 1.17
N ASP A 144 -10.19 -39.36 0.65
CA ASP A 144 -9.80 -39.80 -0.71
C ASP A 144 -10.83 -39.32 -1.74
N GLU A 145 -10.47 -38.30 -2.52
CA GLU A 145 -11.36 -37.68 -3.51
C GLU A 145 -11.66 -38.64 -4.68
N ALA A 146 -10.71 -39.52 -5.04
CA ALA A 146 -10.86 -40.47 -6.14
C ALA A 146 -11.82 -41.63 -5.81
N LYS A 147 -12.03 -41.92 -4.53
CA LYS A 147 -12.91 -42.99 -4.04
C LYS A 147 -14.23 -42.47 -3.47
N CYS A 148 -14.50 -41.17 -3.55
CA CYS A 148 -15.72 -40.59 -3.02
C CYS A 148 -16.92 -40.99 -3.91
N PRO A 149 -17.92 -41.74 -3.41
CA PRO A 149 -19.09 -42.12 -4.19
C PRO A 149 -20.10 -40.96 -4.41
N GLY A 150 -19.94 -39.83 -3.73
CA GLY A 150 -20.82 -38.67 -3.88
C GLY A 150 -20.38 -37.71 -5.00
N THR A 151 -21.36 -37.15 -5.71
CA THR A 151 -21.20 -36.05 -6.67
C THR A 151 -22.07 -34.86 -6.22
N PRO A 152 -21.50 -33.68 -5.91
CA PRO A 152 -20.07 -33.35 -5.90
C PRO A 152 -19.29 -34.17 -4.87
N THR A 153 -17.96 -34.25 -5.01
CA THR A 153 -17.14 -34.98 -4.03
C THR A 153 -17.27 -34.32 -2.66
N CYS A 154 -17.05 -35.07 -1.57
CA CYS A 154 -17.11 -34.48 -0.23
C CYS A 154 -16.12 -33.31 -0.07
N GLN A 155 -14.92 -33.40 -0.67
CA GLN A 155 -13.95 -32.30 -0.65
C GLN A 155 -14.45 -31.08 -1.43
N GLU A 156 -15.07 -31.28 -2.59
CA GLU A 156 -15.67 -30.21 -3.37
C GLU A 156 -16.85 -29.54 -2.63
N ALA A 157 -17.73 -30.33 -2.01
CA ALA A 157 -18.80 -29.81 -1.16
C ALA A 157 -18.26 -28.97 0.02
N ARG A 158 -17.12 -29.37 0.62
CA ARG A 158 -16.44 -28.58 1.64
C ARG A 158 -15.83 -27.29 1.08
N ARG A 159 -15.19 -27.35 -0.09
CA ARG A 159 -14.66 -26.16 -0.77
C ARG A 159 -15.79 -25.17 -1.08
N GLN A 160 -16.93 -25.66 -1.57
CA GLN A 160 -18.11 -24.84 -1.83
C GLN A 160 -18.64 -24.20 -0.56
N TYR A 161 -18.86 -24.98 0.50
CA TYR A 161 -19.29 -24.45 1.79
C TYR A 161 -18.35 -23.37 2.34
N GLN A 162 -17.03 -23.55 2.19
CA GLN A 162 -16.05 -22.54 2.61
C GLN A 162 -16.11 -21.26 1.74
N ARG A 163 -16.38 -21.38 0.44
CA ARG A 163 -16.62 -20.23 -0.45
C ARG A 163 -17.86 -19.47 -0.01
N ASP A 164 -18.97 -20.17 0.20
CA ASP A 164 -20.25 -19.57 0.59
C ASP A 164 -20.14 -18.89 1.97
N TYR A 165 -19.47 -19.53 2.93
CA TYR A 165 -19.21 -18.96 4.24
C TYR A 165 -18.37 -17.68 4.17
N ARG A 166 -17.30 -17.66 3.35
CA ARG A 166 -16.47 -16.46 3.14
C ARG A 166 -17.24 -15.36 2.41
N ALA A 167 -18.08 -15.71 1.45
CA ALA A 167 -18.93 -14.76 0.73
C ALA A 167 -19.94 -14.10 1.68
N ALA A 168 -20.59 -14.89 2.54
CA ALA A 168 -21.51 -14.38 3.57
C ALA A 168 -20.77 -13.45 4.56
N ALA A 169 -19.61 -13.86 5.07
CA ALA A 169 -18.81 -13.02 5.97
C ALA A 169 -18.37 -11.70 5.31
N LYS A 170 -18.05 -11.71 4.00
CA LYS A 170 -17.72 -10.50 3.25
C LYS A 170 -18.95 -9.60 3.07
N ALA A 171 -20.13 -10.17 2.81
CA ALA A 171 -21.37 -9.42 2.71
C ALA A 171 -21.71 -8.73 4.04
N ASP A 172 -21.61 -9.46 5.16
CA ASP A 172 -21.82 -8.91 6.51
C ASP A 172 -20.84 -7.78 6.84
N ALA A 173 -19.55 -7.96 6.50
CA ALA A 173 -18.55 -6.91 6.68
C ALA A 173 -18.87 -5.66 5.85
N THR A 174 -19.32 -5.84 4.60
CA THR A 174 -19.70 -4.73 3.71
C THR A 174 -20.93 -4.00 4.26
N ALA A 175 -21.92 -4.72 4.76
CA ALA A 175 -23.10 -4.16 5.39
C ALA A 175 -22.76 -3.39 6.68
N ALA A 176 -21.81 -3.89 7.47
CA ALA A 176 -21.32 -3.21 8.67
C ALA A 176 -20.58 -1.90 8.31
N THR A 177 -19.72 -1.92 7.29
CA THR A 177 -19.03 -0.71 6.80
C THR A 177 -20.02 0.32 6.26
N ALA A 178 -21.03 -0.11 5.49
CA ALA A 178 -22.07 0.78 4.99
C ALA A 178 -22.88 1.41 6.14
N SER A 179 -23.22 0.62 7.17
CA SER A 179 -23.92 1.11 8.35
C SER A 179 -23.09 2.13 9.13
N ALA A 180 -21.77 1.89 9.26
CA ALA A 180 -20.85 2.83 9.90
C ALA A 180 -20.71 4.15 9.11
N ALA A 181 -20.67 4.08 7.78
CA ALA A 181 -20.62 5.27 6.93
C ALA A 181 -21.90 6.11 7.05
N VAL A 182 -23.08 5.47 7.09
CA VAL A 182 -24.36 6.16 7.29
C VAL A 182 -24.44 6.81 8.68
N ALA A 183 -23.91 6.15 9.72
CA ALA A 183 -23.84 6.72 11.06
C ALA A 183 -22.94 7.96 11.10
N PHE A 184 -21.77 7.92 10.44
CA PHE A 184 -20.85 9.05 10.36
C PHE A 184 -21.48 10.28 9.71
N ILE A 185 -22.25 10.11 8.63
CA ILE A 185 -22.93 11.22 7.95
C ILE A 185 -24.03 11.86 8.82
N LYS A 186 -24.69 11.07 9.68
CA LYS A 186 -25.77 11.58 10.55
C LYS A 186 -25.26 12.38 11.75
N ASP A 187 -24.02 12.15 12.14
CA ASP A 187 -23.40 12.81 13.30
C ASP A 187 -22.49 13.98 12.91
N GLU A 188 -22.55 14.48 11.67
CA GLU A 188 -21.87 15.74 11.35
C GLU A 188 -22.46 16.86 12.22
N PRO A 189 -21.67 17.45 13.15
CA PRO A 189 -22.13 18.61 13.87
C PRO A 189 -22.37 19.69 12.82
N VAL A 190 -23.57 20.28 12.80
CA VAL A 190 -23.84 21.49 12.05
C VAL A 190 -22.79 22.50 12.46
N LEU A 191 -21.75 22.65 11.63
CA LEU A 191 -20.76 23.70 11.73
C LEU A 191 -21.54 24.98 11.50
N THR A 192 -21.98 25.60 12.60
CA THR A 192 -22.41 26.99 12.59
C THR A 192 -21.26 27.79 12.01
N VAL A 193 -21.45 28.24 10.77
CA VAL A 193 -20.53 29.13 10.06
C VAL A 193 -20.37 30.38 10.93
N PRO A 194 -19.20 30.63 11.53
CA PRO A 194 -18.97 31.91 12.18
C PRO A 194 -19.01 32.99 11.11
N GLU A 195 -19.73 34.08 11.40
CA GLU A 195 -19.81 35.26 10.52
C GLU A 195 -18.42 35.72 10.05
N PRO A 196 -18.31 36.25 8.81
CA PRO A 196 -17.03 36.58 8.21
C PRO A 196 -16.35 37.73 8.98
N MET A 197 -15.33 37.41 9.76
CA MET A 197 -14.43 38.42 10.31
C MET A 197 -13.48 38.94 9.22
N PRO A 198 -13.12 40.23 9.25
CA PRO A 198 -12.25 40.83 8.26
C PRO A 198 -10.83 40.29 8.34
N VAL A 199 -10.27 40.01 7.17
CA VAL A 199 -8.96 39.37 6.93
C VAL A 199 -7.84 40.26 7.47
N ALA A 200 -7.09 39.75 8.46
CA ALA A 200 -5.76 40.23 8.80
C ALA A 200 -4.72 39.22 8.30
N LEU A 201 -3.79 39.73 7.50
CA LEU A 201 -2.62 39.04 6.95
C LEU A 201 -1.72 38.45 8.06
N SER A 202 -1.02 37.38 7.67
CA SER A 202 0.22 36.83 8.27
C SER A 202 0.09 35.96 9.53
N ALA A 203 0.12 34.64 9.32
CA ALA A 203 0.95 33.72 10.12
C ALA A 203 1.21 32.42 9.34
N ALA A 204 2.46 31.96 9.39
CA ALA A 204 2.94 30.75 8.74
C ALA A 204 2.24 29.49 9.26
N ILE A 205 1.66 28.71 8.34
CA ILE A 205 1.09 27.39 8.62
C ILE A 205 2.23 26.37 8.61
N PRO A 206 2.46 25.59 9.68
CA PRO A 206 3.41 24.50 9.65
C PRO A 206 2.89 23.38 8.74
N VAL A 207 3.70 23.00 7.75
CA VAL A 207 3.42 21.88 6.84
C VAL A 207 3.46 20.58 7.64
N SER A 208 2.30 19.92 7.73
CA SER A 208 2.12 18.60 8.35
C SER A 208 2.93 17.53 7.61
N PRO A 209 3.51 16.52 8.29
CA PRO A 209 4.31 15.50 7.63
C PRO A 209 3.45 14.59 6.74
N ALA A 210 4.06 14.18 5.64
CA ALA A 210 3.50 13.38 4.55
C ALA A 210 2.55 12.28 5.02
N ALA A 211 1.32 12.31 4.49
CA ALA A 211 0.46 11.14 4.44
C ALA A 211 1.21 9.99 3.72
N PRO A 212 1.01 8.73 4.14
CA PRO A 212 1.64 7.61 3.46
C PRO A 212 1.22 7.65 1.99
N ALA A 213 2.18 7.50 1.09
CA ALA A 213 1.96 7.27 -0.33
C ALA A 213 1.23 5.94 -0.47
N GLU A 214 -0.09 5.95 -0.26
CA GLU A 214 -0.94 4.94 -0.83
C GLU A 214 -0.77 5.03 -2.35
N ASP A 215 -0.58 3.87 -2.94
CA ASP A 215 -0.35 3.69 -4.36
C ASP A 215 -1.61 4.17 -5.11
N TRP A 216 -1.62 5.45 -5.49
CA TRP A 216 -2.76 6.11 -6.13
C TRP A 216 -3.17 5.40 -7.43
N GLU A 217 -2.24 4.73 -8.11
CA GLU A 217 -2.52 3.87 -9.25
C GLU A 217 -3.35 2.64 -8.85
N ALA A 218 -3.03 2.02 -7.71
CA ALA A 218 -3.82 0.92 -7.16
C ALA A 218 -5.22 1.36 -6.70
N LEU A 219 -5.37 2.58 -6.20
CA LEU A 219 -6.66 3.15 -5.81
C LEU A 219 -7.52 3.48 -7.03
N ALA A 220 -6.93 4.11 -8.06
CA ALA A 220 -7.58 4.37 -9.34
C ALA A 220 -8.02 3.08 -10.03
N GLY A 221 -7.15 2.05 -10.03
CA GLY A 221 -7.48 0.73 -10.58
C GLY A 221 -8.58 -0.03 -9.82
N LYS A 222 -8.78 0.26 -8.53
CA LYS A 222 -9.91 -0.27 -7.73
C LYS A 222 -11.21 0.47 -8.05
N LEU A 223 -11.17 1.80 -8.20
CA LEU A 223 -12.34 2.60 -8.56
C LEU A 223 -12.85 2.23 -9.96
N LEU A 224 -11.97 2.06 -10.94
CA LEU A 224 -12.36 1.63 -12.29
C LEU A 224 -12.99 0.24 -12.30
N ARG A 225 -12.46 -0.72 -11.53
CA ARG A 225 -13.06 -2.06 -11.39
C ARG A 225 -14.43 -2.02 -10.72
N LEU A 226 -14.62 -1.19 -9.70
CA LEU A 226 -15.93 -1.01 -9.06
C LEU A 226 -16.96 -0.41 -10.02
N VAL A 227 -16.55 0.53 -10.88
CA VAL A 227 -17.42 1.10 -11.91
C VAL A 227 -17.81 0.04 -12.95
N ASP A 228 -16.87 -0.78 -13.42
CA ASP A 228 -17.18 -1.85 -14.37
C ASP A 228 -18.07 -2.94 -13.73
N GLU A 229 -17.82 -3.34 -12.47
CA GLU A 229 -18.69 -4.28 -11.72
C GLU A 229 -20.10 -3.72 -11.48
N LEU A 230 -20.25 -2.41 -11.21
CA LEU A 230 -21.54 -1.74 -11.10
C LEU A 230 -22.27 -1.66 -12.45
N THR A 231 -21.53 -1.53 -13.54
CA THR A 231 -22.08 -1.50 -14.90
C THR A 231 -22.60 -2.88 -15.30
N ASP A 232 -21.81 -3.94 -15.06
CA ASP A 232 -22.14 -5.33 -15.39
C ASP A 232 -23.25 -5.93 -14.50
N SER A 233 -23.35 -5.49 -13.25
CA SER A 233 -24.42 -5.93 -12.33
C SER A 233 -25.75 -5.22 -12.53
N SER A 234 -25.78 -4.15 -13.35
CA SER A 234 -27.01 -3.44 -13.66
C SER A 234 -27.84 -4.19 -14.70
N THR A 235 -28.77 -5.03 -14.25
CA THR A 235 -29.97 -5.40 -15.03
C THR A 235 -30.94 -4.21 -15.18
N GLY A 236 -30.42 -2.98 -15.09
CA GLY A 236 -31.18 -1.75 -15.04
C GLY A 236 -31.57 -1.29 -16.45
N SER A 237 -32.64 -0.51 -16.52
CA SER A 237 -33.13 0.10 -17.75
C SER A 237 -32.00 0.83 -18.51
N ALA A 238 -32.15 0.99 -19.82
CA ALA A 238 -31.18 1.72 -20.66
C ALA A 238 -30.81 3.13 -20.14
N GLU A 239 -31.66 3.71 -19.29
CA GLU A 239 -31.42 4.98 -18.62
C GLU A 239 -30.38 4.88 -17.50
N SER A 240 -30.37 3.79 -16.73
CA SER A 240 -29.34 3.55 -15.71
C SER A 240 -27.94 3.36 -16.31
N LEU A 241 -27.85 2.70 -17.47
CA LEU A 241 -26.59 2.55 -18.20
C LEU A 241 -26.05 3.89 -18.69
N ARG A 242 -26.93 4.77 -19.22
CA ARG A 242 -26.54 6.13 -19.64
C ARG A 242 -26.04 6.99 -18.48
N VAL A 243 -26.68 6.90 -17.31
CA VAL A 243 -26.23 7.62 -16.10
C VAL A 243 -24.87 7.09 -15.63
N ALA A 244 -24.65 5.77 -15.68
CA ALA A 244 -23.36 5.16 -15.34
C ALA A 244 -22.25 5.57 -16.33
N GLU A 245 -22.52 5.57 -17.63
CA GLU A 245 -21.58 6.02 -18.67
C GLU A 245 -21.23 7.50 -18.53
N ALA A 246 -22.22 8.35 -18.20
CA ALA A 246 -21.99 9.77 -17.93
C ALA A 246 -21.12 9.98 -16.68
N ALA A 247 -21.38 9.24 -15.60
CA ALA A 247 -20.57 9.28 -14.39
C ALA A 247 -19.13 8.80 -14.64
N LYS A 248 -18.95 7.71 -15.41
CA LYS A 248 -17.64 7.21 -15.83
C LYS A 248 -16.86 8.27 -16.64
N SER A 249 -17.53 8.92 -17.59
CA SER A 249 -16.93 9.98 -18.40
C SER A 249 -16.50 11.19 -17.55
N SER A 250 -17.32 11.58 -16.57
CA SER A 250 -17.01 12.66 -15.61
C SER A 250 -15.76 12.32 -14.76
N LEU A 251 -15.67 11.09 -14.25
CA LEU A 251 -14.51 10.64 -13.48
C LEU A 251 -13.22 10.61 -14.32
N ILE A 252 -13.31 10.21 -15.58
CA ILE A 252 -12.16 10.24 -16.51
C ILE A 252 -11.68 11.68 -16.74
N ALA A 253 -12.60 12.62 -16.94
CA ALA A 253 -12.26 14.03 -17.13
C ALA A 253 -11.59 14.64 -15.88
N GLU A 254 -12.09 14.33 -14.69
CA GLU A 254 -11.49 14.82 -13.44
C GLU A 254 -10.11 14.20 -13.18
N ASN A 255 -9.92 12.91 -13.49
CA ASN A 255 -8.60 12.27 -13.39
C ASN A 255 -7.59 12.94 -14.32
N GLN A 256 -7.98 13.22 -15.56
CA GLN A 256 -7.12 13.93 -16.52
C GLN A 256 -6.74 15.33 -16.01
N ARG A 257 -7.72 16.08 -15.47
CA ARG A 257 -7.46 17.39 -14.86
C ARG A 257 -6.44 17.31 -13.71
N LEU A 258 -6.56 16.32 -12.83
CA LEU A 258 -5.61 16.13 -11.73
C LEU A 258 -4.20 15.76 -12.21
N GLN A 259 -4.10 14.98 -13.30
CA GLN A 259 -2.80 14.70 -13.93
C GLN A 259 -2.17 15.96 -14.51
N ASP A 260 -2.96 16.83 -15.15
CA ASP A 260 -2.48 18.10 -15.70
C ASP A 260 -2.02 19.06 -14.57
N GLU A 261 -2.78 19.15 -13.48
CA GLU A 261 -2.41 19.93 -12.28
C GLU A 261 -1.11 19.40 -11.64
N LEU A 262 -0.93 18.08 -11.56
CA LEU A 262 0.28 17.46 -11.04
C LEU A 262 1.49 17.72 -11.96
N ALA A 263 1.33 17.61 -13.28
CA ALA A 263 2.37 17.93 -14.25
C ALA A 263 2.80 19.40 -14.15
N GLN A 264 1.85 20.32 -13.98
CA GLN A 264 2.13 21.74 -13.78
C GLN A 264 2.89 21.99 -12.46
N ALA A 265 2.53 21.27 -11.39
CA ALA A 265 3.23 21.36 -10.10
C ALA A 265 4.68 20.88 -10.20
N PHE A 266 4.94 19.78 -10.91
CA PHE A 266 6.30 19.28 -11.15
C PHE A 266 7.15 20.28 -11.94
N MET A 267 6.62 20.84 -13.04
CA MET A 267 7.31 21.87 -13.81
C MET A 267 7.67 23.09 -12.95
N THR A 268 6.77 23.50 -12.05
CA THR A 268 7.01 24.62 -11.14
C THR A 268 8.09 24.28 -10.11
N ARG A 269 8.13 23.03 -9.62
CA ARG A 269 9.15 22.56 -8.68
C ARG A 269 10.53 22.53 -9.32
N ASP A 270 10.64 22.03 -10.54
CA ASP A 270 11.91 21.96 -11.26
C ASP A 270 12.49 23.36 -11.52
N VAL A 271 11.64 24.35 -11.83
CA VAL A 271 12.05 25.76 -11.96
C VAL A 271 12.56 26.32 -10.63
N LEU A 272 11.95 25.94 -9.50
CA LEU A 272 12.38 26.38 -8.16
C LEU A 272 13.67 25.68 -7.70
N GLU A 273 13.83 24.39 -8.00
CA GLU A 273 15.04 23.62 -7.71
C GLU A 273 16.22 24.08 -8.58
N ALA A 274 16.00 24.38 -9.86
CA ALA A 274 17.02 24.97 -10.74
C ALA A 274 17.51 26.36 -10.27
N ARG A 275 16.69 27.10 -9.50
CA ARG A 275 17.06 28.38 -8.90
C ARG A 275 17.89 28.26 -7.61
N GLN A 276 17.91 27.10 -6.95
CA GLN A 276 18.72 26.91 -5.73
C GLN A 276 20.25 26.97 -5.98
N PRO A 277 20.84 26.27 -6.95
CA PRO A 277 22.29 26.32 -7.17
C PRO A 277 22.76 27.73 -7.59
N LEU A 278 21.93 28.47 -8.32
CA LEU A 278 22.20 29.88 -8.66
C LEU A 278 22.28 30.76 -7.40
N ARG A 279 21.39 30.57 -6.43
CA ARG A 279 21.48 31.29 -5.14
C ARG A 279 22.75 30.95 -4.37
N THR A 280 23.16 29.68 -4.37
CA THR A 280 24.39 29.24 -3.69
C THR A 280 25.64 29.80 -4.35
N VAL A 281 25.69 29.83 -5.69
CA VAL A 281 26.81 30.41 -6.44
C VAL A 281 26.90 31.92 -6.22
N LEU A 282 25.78 32.64 -6.22
CA LEU A 282 25.75 34.09 -5.99
C LEU A 282 26.11 34.46 -4.54
N ALA A 283 25.65 33.67 -3.55
CA ALA A 283 26.02 33.87 -2.15
C ALA A 283 27.53 33.70 -1.90
N ASN A 284 28.18 32.74 -2.59
CA ASN A 284 29.63 32.52 -2.48
C ASN A 284 30.48 33.63 -3.15
N GLN A 285 29.88 34.47 -4.00
CA GLN A 285 30.56 35.57 -4.69
C GLN A 285 30.35 36.94 -4.03
N ASN A 286 29.79 37.01 -2.80
CA ASN A 286 29.37 38.26 -2.16
C ASN A 286 28.40 39.09 -3.03
N VAL A 287 27.59 38.42 -3.85
CA VAL A 287 26.59 39.08 -4.70
C VAL A 287 25.25 39.12 -3.97
N THR A 288 24.86 40.33 -3.57
CA THR A 288 23.54 40.57 -2.96
C THR A 288 22.53 40.84 -4.07
N VAL A 289 21.53 39.96 -4.19
CA VAL A 289 20.45 40.09 -5.18
C VAL A 289 19.25 40.78 -4.52
N ASN A 290 18.98 42.03 -4.88
CA ASN A 290 17.79 42.74 -4.43
C ASN A 290 16.68 42.65 -5.50
N PRO A 291 15.47 42.17 -5.15
CA PRO A 291 14.35 42.22 -6.09
C PRO A 291 13.93 43.68 -6.27
N SER A 292 14.08 44.23 -7.48
CA SER A 292 13.48 45.52 -7.84
C SER A 292 12.05 45.29 -8.35
N GLY A 293 11.12 46.16 -7.95
CA GLY A 293 9.69 46.03 -8.28
C GLY A 293 9.33 46.19 -9.77
N ALA A 294 10.31 46.33 -10.67
CA ALA A 294 10.10 46.59 -12.10
C ALA A 294 10.77 45.56 -13.02
N GLY A 295 10.92 44.31 -12.57
CA GLY A 295 11.38 43.20 -13.42
C GLY A 295 12.90 43.17 -13.71
N GLY A 296 13.68 44.10 -13.17
CA GLY A 296 15.14 44.08 -13.23
C GLY A 296 15.77 43.52 -11.95
N VAL A 297 16.82 42.73 -12.09
CA VAL A 297 17.67 42.28 -10.98
C VAL A 297 18.90 43.16 -10.95
N ALA A 298 19.07 43.96 -9.89
CA ALA A 298 20.29 44.74 -9.68
C ALA A 298 21.30 43.90 -8.88
N ILE A 299 22.50 43.74 -9.41
CA ILE A 299 23.63 43.06 -8.76
C ILE A 299 24.63 44.14 -8.34
N SER A 300 24.88 44.27 -7.04
CA SER A 300 25.94 45.14 -6.51
C SER A 300 27.13 44.29 -6.08
N VAL A 301 28.33 44.67 -6.49
CA VAL A 301 29.59 44.04 -6.06
C VAL A 301 30.27 44.95 -5.04
N ALA A 302 30.98 44.37 -4.07
CA ALA A 302 31.63 45.07 -2.96
C ALA A 302 32.54 46.24 -3.41
N GLU A 303 32.66 47.27 -2.55
CA GLU A 303 33.42 48.50 -2.79
C GLU A 303 34.86 48.20 -3.27
N GLY A 304 35.24 48.75 -4.43
CA GLY A 304 36.59 48.70 -4.99
C GLY A 304 36.75 47.95 -6.32
N SER A 305 35.71 47.29 -6.83
CA SER A 305 35.72 46.66 -8.16
C SER A 305 35.00 47.52 -9.22
N PRO A 306 35.47 47.55 -10.48
CA PRO A 306 34.76 48.27 -11.54
C PRO A 306 33.35 47.67 -11.75
N PRO A 307 32.33 48.49 -12.01
CA PRO A 307 30.96 47.99 -12.17
C PRO A 307 30.88 47.06 -13.38
N MET A 308 30.51 45.80 -13.13
CA MET A 308 30.15 44.85 -14.19
C MET A 308 28.63 44.80 -14.31
N PHE A 309 28.13 44.93 -15.54
CA PHE A 309 26.72 44.76 -15.85
C PHE A 309 26.52 43.38 -16.46
N ILE A 310 25.65 42.58 -15.84
CA ILE A 310 25.24 41.28 -16.36
C ILE A 310 23.80 41.46 -16.83
N ASP A 311 23.59 41.31 -18.14
CA ASP A 311 22.25 41.36 -18.73
C ASP A 311 21.76 39.92 -18.88
N VAL A 312 20.68 39.58 -18.17
CA VAL A 312 20.10 38.23 -18.18
C VAL A 312 18.79 38.29 -18.95
N GLN A 313 18.81 37.84 -20.20
CA GLN A 313 17.59 37.68 -20.98
C GLN A 313 17.04 36.27 -20.79
N VAL A 314 15.77 36.19 -20.38
CA VAL A 314 15.03 34.95 -20.32
C VAL A 314 14.08 34.95 -21.51
N ASP A 315 14.26 34.05 -22.45
CA ASP A 315 13.34 33.92 -23.57
C ASP A 315 12.11 33.08 -23.18
N SER A 316 11.10 33.08 -24.05
CA SER A 316 9.85 32.34 -23.86
C SER A 316 10.00 30.81 -23.84
N SER A 317 11.19 30.26 -24.11
CA SER A 317 11.48 28.82 -24.02
C SER A 317 11.99 28.40 -22.64
N GLY A 318 12.21 29.35 -21.73
CA GLY A 318 12.69 29.07 -20.37
C GLY A 318 14.19 28.76 -20.27
N LEU A 319 14.92 28.81 -21.39
CA LEU A 319 16.37 28.74 -21.41
C LEU A 319 16.96 30.14 -21.17
N THR A 320 17.69 30.28 -20.06
CA THR A 320 18.52 31.46 -19.78
C THR A 320 19.77 31.44 -20.64
N ASP A 321 19.88 32.36 -21.60
CA ASP A 321 21.17 32.72 -22.21
C ASP A 321 21.79 33.85 -21.37
N VAL A 322 22.90 33.55 -20.70
CA VAL A 322 23.58 34.51 -19.81
C VAL A 322 24.73 35.15 -20.59
N ARG A 323 24.50 36.35 -21.13
CA ARG A 323 25.57 37.15 -21.73
C ARG A 323 26.21 38.06 -20.68
N VAL A 324 27.45 37.74 -20.34
CA VAL A 324 28.30 38.64 -19.55
C VAL A 324 29.02 39.58 -20.50
N THR A 325 28.55 40.83 -20.57
CA THR A 325 29.21 41.90 -21.35
C THR A 325 30.01 42.80 -20.42
N THR A 326 31.33 42.64 -20.43
CA THR A 326 32.24 43.60 -19.79
C THR A 326 32.46 44.79 -20.73
N GLY A 327 31.71 45.87 -20.53
CA GLY A 327 31.84 47.11 -21.29
C GLY A 327 32.22 48.28 -20.38
N ILE A 328 33.27 49.03 -20.77
CA ILE A 328 33.55 50.35 -20.19
C ILE A 328 32.54 51.31 -20.83
N MET A 329 31.59 51.85 -20.04
CA MET A 329 30.66 52.88 -20.49
C MET A 329 31.45 54.06 -21.08
N PRO A 330 31.30 54.39 -22.38
CA PRO A 330 31.88 55.61 -22.92
C PRO A 330 31.08 56.82 -22.43
N GLY A 331 31.67 57.58 -21.51
CA GLY A 331 31.43 59.01 -21.32
C GLY A 331 30.01 59.46 -20.96
N LEU A 332 29.67 59.41 -19.67
CA LEU A 332 28.77 60.40 -19.10
C LEU A 332 29.59 61.67 -18.84
N GLY A 333 29.44 62.65 -19.74
CA GLY A 333 30.00 63.99 -19.58
C GLY A 333 29.44 64.64 -18.33
N VAL A 334 30.32 64.97 -17.39
CA VAL A 334 30.03 65.84 -16.25
C VAL A 334 29.87 67.25 -16.79
N ALA A 335 28.65 67.79 -16.76
CA ALA A 335 28.43 69.23 -16.91
C ALA A 335 28.90 69.93 -15.63
N ALA A 336 29.75 70.94 -15.80
CA ALA A 336 30.26 71.82 -14.76
C ALA A 336 29.20 72.78 -14.22
#